data_AF-A0A2X1ZVV6-F1
#
_entry.id   AF-A0A2X1ZVV6-F1
#
_cell.length_a   1.000
_cell.length_b   1.000
_cell.length_c   1.000
_cell.angle_alpha   90.00
_cell.angle_beta   90.00
_cell.angle_gamma   90.00
#
_symmetry.space_group_name_H-M   'P 1'
#
loop_
_entity.id
_entity.type
_entity.pdbx_description
1 polymer ?
#
loop_
_entity_poly.entity_id
_entity_poly.type
_entity_poly.pdbx_seq_one_letter_code
_entity_poly.pdbx_strand_id
1 'polypeptide(L)'
;MENIYILIILNLINFILYGLDKFKAKHKMWRISEKTLITFSLVAGLGGLAGMEFFHHKTRERKFYIANFIGILVTIYVTLK
;
A
#
# COMPACT_ATOMS: atom_id res chain seq x y z
N MET A 1 0.81 16.35 15.69
CA MET A 1 2.12 15.69 15.43
C MET A 1 2.08 14.19 15.66
N GLU A 2 1.38 13.67 16.67
CA GLU A 2 1.31 12.23 16.95
C GLU A 2 0.78 11.38 15.77
N ASN A 3 -0.23 11.87 15.06
CA ASN A 3 -0.83 11.17 13.91
C ASN A 3 0.14 10.94 12.74
N ILE A 4 1.14 11.80 12.57
CA ILE A 4 2.11 11.71 11.46
C ILE A 4 2.99 10.45 11.61
N TYR A 5 3.43 10.13 12.83
CA TYR A 5 4.25 8.94 13.08
C TYR A 5 3.49 7.66 12.74
N ILE A 6 2.20 7.60 13.09
CA ILE A 6 1.34 6.45 12.78
C ILE A 6 1.19 6.29 11.26
N LEU A 7 0.96 7.40 10.53
CA LEU A 7 0.84 7.37 9.07
C LEU A 7 2.14 6.92 8.40
N ILE A 8 3.31 7.35 8.89
CA ILE A 8 4.61 6.91 8.37
C ILE A 8 4.77 5.40 8.54
N ILE A 9 4.46 4.88 9.73
CA ILE A 9 4.55 3.44 10.02
C ILE A 9 3.60 2.63 9.12
N LEU A 10 2.36 3.10 8.94
CA LEU A 10 1.40 2.44 8.06
C LEU A 10 1.84 2.42 6.59
N ASN A 11 2.45 3.51 6.10
CA ASN A 11 3.03 3.54 4.76
C ASN A 11 4.21 2.58 4.61
N LEU A 12 5.07 2.47 5.62
CA LEU A 12 6.17 1.49 5.62
C LEU A 12 5.65 0.05 5.61
N ILE A 13 4.63 -0.24 6.42
CA ILE A 13 4.00 -1.57 6.45
C ILE A 13 3.38 -1.90 5.09
N ASN A 14 2.63 -0.98 4.49
CA ASN A 14 2.02 -1.22 3.18
C ASN A 14 3.07 -1.48 2.11
N PHE A 15 4.15 -0.67 2.08
CA PHE A 15 5.29 -0.90 1.18
C PHE A 15 5.87 -2.32 1.33
N ILE A 16 6.13 -2.75 2.57
CA ILE A 16 6.64 -4.09 2.86
C ILE A 16 5.66 -5.18 2.40
N LEU A 17 4.34 -4.99 2.57
CA LEU A 17 3.34 -5.97 2.13
C LEU A 17 3.38 -6.18 0.61
N TYR A 18 3.54 -5.13 -0.19
CA TYR A 18 3.72 -5.28 -1.64
C TYR A 18 5.00 -6.06 -1.99
N GLY A 19 6.10 -5.78 -1.29
CA GLY A 19 7.36 -6.50 -1.44
C GLY A 19 7.23 -7.98 -1.06
N LEU A 20 6.57 -8.27 0.06
CA LEU A 20 6.30 -9.64 0.51
C LEU A 20 5.40 -10.40 -0.46
N ASP A 21 4.35 -9.77 -1.03
CA ASP A 21 3.53 -10.42 -2.04
C ASP A 21 4.33 -10.73 -3.31
N LYS A 22 5.22 -9.82 -3.74
CA LYS A 22 6.13 -10.08 -4.87
C LYS A 22 7.09 -11.22 -4.57
N PHE A 23 7.68 -11.25 -3.38
CA PHE A 23 8.58 -12.32 -2.93
C PHE A 23 7.85 -13.67 -2.92
N LYS A 24 6.64 -13.72 -2.34
CA LYS A 24 5.79 -14.92 -2.32
C LYS A 24 5.43 -15.40 -3.73
N ALA A 25 5.10 -14.49 -4.63
CA ALA A 25 4.82 -14.80 -6.02
C ALA A 25 6.03 -15.42 -6.75
N LYS A 26 7.24 -14.90 -6.51
CA LYS A 26 8.49 -15.46 -7.10
C LYS A 26 8.82 -16.85 -6.57
N HIS A 27 8.56 -17.13 -5.30
CA HIS A 27 8.92 -18.39 -4.63
C HIS A 27 7.79 -19.43 -4.64
N LYS A 28 6.72 -19.22 -5.45
CA LYS A 28 5.54 -20.11 -5.51
C LYS A 28 4.90 -20.39 -4.13
N MET A 29 4.99 -19.43 -3.22
CA MET A 29 4.38 -19.51 -1.90
C MET A 29 2.96 -18.95 -1.90
N TRP A 30 2.20 -19.25 -0.84
CA TRP A 30 0.87 -18.65 -0.65
C TRP A 30 0.96 -17.12 -0.58
N ARG A 31 0.25 -16.48 -1.50
CA ARG A 31 0.24 -15.03 -1.73
C ARG A 31 -0.59 -14.29 -0.69
N ILE A 32 -0.34 -13.00 -0.54
CA ILE A 32 -1.16 -12.15 0.33
C ILE A 32 -2.50 -11.92 -0.36
N SER A 33 -3.60 -11.97 0.39
CA SER A 33 -4.92 -11.74 -0.18
C SER A 33 -4.99 -10.32 -0.76
N GLU A 34 -5.59 -10.17 -1.94
CA GLU A 34 -5.73 -8.85 -2.56
C GLU A 34 -6.56 -7.90 -1.68
N LYS A 35 -7.54 -8.45 -0.95
CA LYS A 35 -8.35 -7.69 -0.01
C LYS A 35 -7.47 -7.02 1.05
N THR A 36 -6.51 -7.74 1.63
CA THR A 36 -5.55 -7.19 2.59
C THR A 36 -4.76 -6.04 1.97
N LEU A 37 -4.16 -6.25 0.80
CA LEU A 37 -3.36 -5.21 0.12
C LEU A 37 -4.19 -3.97 -0.22
N ILE A 38 -5.43 -4.15 -0.67
CA ILE A 38 -6.35 -3.04 -0.96
C ILE A 38 -6.73 -2.29 0.32
N THR A 39 -7.06 -2.99 1.41
CA THR A 39 -7.41 -2.36 2.69
C THR A 39 -6.26 -1.50 3.21
N PHE A 40 -5.02 -1.98 3.15
CA PHE A 40 -3.87 -1.17 3.52
C PHE A 40 -3.64 0.00 2.56
N SER A 41 -3.83 -0.20 1.25
CA SER A 41 -3.71 0.85 0.23
C SER A 41 -4.73 1.99 0.44
N LEU A 42 -5.90 1.72 0.99
CA LEU A 42 -6.93 2.74 1.31
C LEU A 42 -6.57 3.63 2.50
N VAL A 43 -5.59 3.25 3.33
CA VAL A 43 -5.15 4.04 4.50
C VAL A 43 -3.74 4.57 4.32
N ALA A 44 -2.90 3.81 3.62
CA ALA A 44 -1.46 4.04 3.46
C ALA A 44 -1.06 4.08 1.98
N GLY A 45 -1.75 4.93 1.23
CA GLY A 45 -1.68 4.95 -0.24
C GLY A 45 -0.32 5.32 -0.82
N LEU A 46 0.47 6.18 -0.13
CA LEU A 46 1.82 6.51 -0.58
C LEU A 46 2.75 5.29 -0.55
N GLY A 47 2.72 4.53 0.54
CA GLY A 47 3.51 3.32 0.71
C GLY A 47 3.15 2.23 -0.28
N GLY A 48 1.86 2.12 -0.63
CA GLY A 48 1.41 1.15 -1.62
C GLY A 48 1.78 1.55 -3.05
N LEU A 49 1.65 2.83 -3.45
CA LEU A 49 2.16 3.29 -4.76
C LEU A 49 3.67 3.09 -4.88
N ALA A 50 4.42 3.50 -3.84
CA ALA A 50 5.87 3.31 -3.82
C ALA A 50 6.23 1.82 -3.92
N GLY A 51 5.49 0.95 -3.23
CA GLY A 51 5.69 -0.51 -3.31
C GLY A 51 5.36 -1.07 -4.70
N MET A 52 4.26 -0.63 -5.31
CA MET A 52 3.87 -1.05 -6.66
C MET A 52 4.96 -0.73 -7.69
N GLU A 53 5.47 0.50 -7.66
CA GLU A 53 6.48 0.97 -8.60
C GLU A 53 7.84 0.29 -8.33
N PHE A 54 8.30 0.27 -7.09
CA PHE A 54 9.60 -0.30 -6.74
C PHE A 54 9.67 -1.81 -7.03
N PHE A 55 8.66 -2.58 -6.61
CA PHE A 55 8.63 -4.03 -6.82
C PHE A 55 8.10 -4.44 -8.19
N HIS A 56 7.67 -3.46 -9.02
CA HIS A 56 7.02 -3.68 -10.31
C HIS A 56 5.95 -4.75 -10.19
N HIS A 57 5.05 -4.55 -9.22
CA HIS A 57 4.07 -5.54 -8.80
C HIS A 57 2.68 -4.92 -8.76
N LYS A 58 1.70 -5.62 -9.34
CA LYS A 58 0.31 -5.14 -9.46
C LYS A 58 0.13 -3.83 -10.27
N THR A 59 1.15 -3.37 -11.01
CA THR A 59 1.12 -2.16 -11.85
C THR A 59 0.20 -2.24 -13.08
N ARG A 60 -0.39 -3.40 -13.39
CA ARG A 60 -1.40 -3.54 -14.46
C ARG A 60 -2.83 -3.53 -13.95
N GLU A 61 -3.02 -3.59 -12.63
CA GLU A 61 -4.33 -3.77 -12.02
C GLU A 61 -4.87 -2.43 -11.51
N ARG A 62 -5.81 -1.84 -12.28
CA ARG A 62 -6.37 -0.50 -12.01
C ARG A 62 -6.93 -0.33 -10.60
N LYS A 63 -7.52 -1.38 -10.02
CA LYS A 63 -8.07 -1.36 -8.65
C LYS A 63 -7.03 -0.96 -7.59
N PHE A 64 -5.75 -1.32 -7.78
CA PHE A 64 -4.70 -0.94 -6.84
C PHE A 64 -4.31 0.53 -6.97
N TYR A 65 -4.28 1.08 -8.19
CA TYR A 65 -4.09 2.53 -8.35
C TYR A 65 -5.24 3.32 -7.73
N ILE A 66 -6.48 2.91 -7.97
CA ILE A 66 -7.67 3.55 -7.39
C ILE A 66 -7.60 3.50 -5.87
N ALA A 67 -7.31 2.33 -5.28
CA ALA A 67 -7.22 2.17 -3.84
C ALA A 67 -6.13 3.06 -3.22
N ASN A 68 -4.94 3.08 -3.80
CA ASN A 68 -3.85 3.93 -3.30
C ASN A 68 -4.14 5.42 -3.47
N PHE A 69 -4.75 5.83 -4.58
CA PHE A 69 -5.11 7.23 -4.81
C PHE A 69 -6.14 7.71 -3.78
N ILE A 70 -7.16 6.89 -3.50
CA ILE A 70 -8.11 7.14 -2.41
C ILE A 70 -7.38 7.25 -1.07
N GLY A 71 -6.45 6.34 -0.77
CA GLY A 71 -5.70 6.37 0.48
C GLY A 71 -4.82 7.60 0.66
N ILE A 72 -4.27 8.15 -0.43
CA ILE A 72 -3.54 9.42 -0.40
C ILE A 72 -4.48 10.57 -0.04
N LEU A 73 -5.66 10.64 -0.65
CA LEU A 73 -6.66 11.66 -0.33
C LEU A 73 -7.10 11.58 1.14
N VAL A 74 -7.31 10.37 1.65
CA VAL A 74 -7.63 10.12 3.07
C VAL A 74 -6.49 10.60 3.97
N THR A 75 -5.24 10.28 3.64
CA THR A 75 -4.06 10.70 4.41
C THR A 75 -3.96 12.23 4.47
N ILE A 76 -4.17 12.91 3.34
CA ILE A 76 -4.14 14.38 3.25
C ILE A 76 -5.26 14.97 4.10
N TYR A 77 -6.50 14.47 3.95
CA TYR A 77 -7.64 14.94 4.73
C TYR A 77 -7.41 14.81 6.25
N VAL A 78 -6.86 13.68 6.69
CA VAL A 78 -6.53 13.43 8.10
C VAL A 78 -5.39 14.33 8.60
N THR A 79 -4.43 14.67 7.74
CA THR A 79 -3.29 15.52 8.11
C THR A 79 -3.65 17.00 8.17
N LEU A 80 -4.60 17.44 7.34
CA LEU A 80 -5.07 18.83 7.29
C LEU A 80 -6.08 19.18 8.39
N LYS A 81 -6.64 18.16 9.05
CA LYS A 81 -7.59 18.31 10.17
C LYS A 81 -6.86 18.27 11.51
#